data_AF-A0A3C1NDN5-F1
#
_entry.id   AF-A0A3C1NDN5-F1
#
_cell.length_a   1.000
_cell.length_b   1.000
_cell.length_c   1.000
_cell.angle_alpha   90.00
_cell.angle_beta   90.00
_cell.angle_gamma   90.00
#
_symmetry.space_group_name_H-M   'P 1'
#
loop_
_entity.id
_entity.type
_entity.pdbx_description
1 polymer ?
#
loop_
_entity_poly.entity_id
_entity_poly.type
_entity_poly.pdbx_seq_one_letter_code
_entity_poly.pdbx_strand_id
1 'polypeptide(L)'
;MVTPPDWPRNRLLLALPASNLKGLLPQLERIPCRSGQILLDADSSLDDVFFPDIGVVSVVTVYSDGSTIEMATVGREGCTGFQAFFGA
;
A
#
# COMPACT_ATOMS: atom_id res chain seq x y z
N MET A 1 25.45 -17.59 5.34
CA MET A 1 24.27 -16.82 5.77
C MET A 1 23.38 -16.69 4.55
N VAL A 2 22.19 -17.29 4.55
CA VAL A 2 21.25 -17.15 3.44
C VAL A 2 20.59 -15.78 3.59
N THR A 3 20.80 -14.89 2.63
CA THR A 3 20.11 -13.59 2.56
C THR A 3 18.60 -13.88 2.53
N PRO A 4 17.79 -13.24 3.39
CA PRO A 4 16.34 -13.34 3.25
C PRO A 4 15.98 -12.89 1.82
N PRO A 5 14.93 -13.47 1.19
CA PRO A 5 14.50 -13.04 -0.12
C PRO A 5 14.28 -11.51 -0.10
N ASP A 6 14.72 -10.82 -1.15
CA ASP A 6 14.60 -9.35 -1.27
C ASP A 6 13.15 -8.85 -1.37
N TRP A 7 12.18 -9.74 -1.11
CA TRP A 7 10.75 -9.51 -1.25
C TRP A 7 9.96 -10.39 -0.25
N PRO A 8 8.91 -9.83 0.40
CA PRO A 8 8.57 -8.41 0.48
C PRO A 8 9.50 -7.65 1.45
N ARG A 9 9.80 -6.37 1.19
CA ARG A 9 10.56 -5.49 2.11
C ARG A 9 9.65 -4.62 2.97
N ASN A 10 8.34 -4.64 2.71
CA ASN A 10 7.34 -3.99 3.53
C ASN A 10 7.33 -4.62 4.92
N ARG A 11 7.58 -3.80 5.94
CA ARG A 11 7.71 -4.18 7.34
C ARG A 11 6.38 -4.65 7.94
N LEU A 12 5.24 -4.17 7.46
CA LEU A 12 3.93 -4.66 7.90
C LEU A 12 3.74 -6.11 7.46
N LEU A 13 4.04 -6.44 6.21
CA LEU A 13 4.01 -7.83 5.72
C LEU A 13 5.00 -8.73 6.48
N LEU A 14 6.22 -8.23 6.73
CA LEU A 14 7.24 -8.97 7.47
C LEU A 14 6.94 -9.14 8.97
N ALA A 15 6.04 -8.34 9.53
CA ALA A 15 5.61 -8.44 10.92
C ALA A 15 4.50 -9.50 11.12
N LEU A 16 3.93 -10.03 10.04
CA LEU A 16 2.89 -11.05 10.13
C LEU A 16 3.44 -12.39 10.65
N PRO A 17 2.62 -13.20 11.34
CA PRO A 17 2.95 -14.59 11.60
C PRO A 17 3.33 -15.32 10.30
N ALA A 18 4.33 -16.20 10.37
CA ALA A 18 4.87 -16.87 9.19
C ALA A 18 3.80 -17.62 8.36
N SER A 19 2.79 -18.19 9.02
CA SER A 19 1.63 -18.82 8.37
C SER A 19 0.82 -17.84 7.52
N ASN A 20 0.59 -16.63 8.03
CA ASN A 20 -0.22 -15.61 7.38
C ASN A 20 0.54 -15.01 6.19
N LEU A 21 1.83 -14.69 6.39
CA LEU A 21 2.69 -14.24 5.29
C LEU A 21 2.76 -15.30 4.18
N LYS A 22 2.94 -16.58 4.54
CA LYS A 22 2.95 -17.68 3.56
C LYS A 22 1.64 -17.81 2.78
N GLY A 23 0.50 -17.55 3.41
CA GLY A 23 -0.81 -17.55 2.75
C GLY A 23 -1.05 -16.35 1.84
N LEU A 24 -0.47 -15.19 2.18
CA LEU A 24 -0.59 -13.96 1.39
C LEU A 24 0.38 -13.91 0.22
N LEU A 25 1.60 -14.43 0.35
CA LEU A 25 2.64 -14.38 -0.69
C LEU A 25 2.16 -14.77 -2.11
N PRO A 26 1.34 -15.83 -2.31
CA PRO A 26 0.83 -16.20 -3.64
C PRO A 26 -0.15 -15.20 -4.24
N GLN A 27 -0.74 -14.33 -3.43
CA GLN A 27 -1.72 -13.30 -3.83
C GLN A 27 -1.05 -11.94 -4.03
N LEU A 28 0.23 -11.79 -3.64
CA LEU A 28 0.95 -10.54 -3.80
C LEU A 28 1.56 -10.46 -5.19
N GLU A 29 1.24 -9.38 -5.90
CA GLU A 29 1.89 -9.00 -7.14
C GLU A 29 2.84 -7.82 -6.90
N ARG A 30 4.04 -7.89 -7.49
CA ARG A 30 4.99 -6.76 -7.48
C ARG A 30 4.80 -5.94 -8.73
N ILE A 31 4.23 -4.76 -8.59
CA ILE A 31 4.04 -3.81 -9.68
C ILE A 31 5.11 -2.69 -9.64
N PRO A 32 5.64 -2.25 -10.78
CA PRO A 32 6.46 -1.04 -10.84
C PRO A 32 5.57 0.20 -10.74
N CYS A 33 5.95 1.14 -9.89
CA CYS A 33 5.26 2.42 -9.76
C CYS A 33 6.17 3.59 -10.17
N ARG A 34 5.58 4.61 -10.80
CA ARG A 34 6.26 5.87 -11.11
C ARG A 34 5.86 6.95 -10.10
N SER A 35 6.76 7.90 -9.86
CA SER A 35 6.40 9.07 -9.05
C SER A 35 5.23 9.82 -9.68
N GLY A 36 4.23 10.18 -8.87
CA GLY A 36 3.00 10.83 -9.31
C GLY A 36 1.99 9.91 -10.00
N GLN A 37 2.24 8.60 -10.05
CA GLN A 37 1.24 7.64 -10.55
C GLN A 37 0.07 7.55 -9.57
N ILE A 38 -1.15 7.69 -10.08
CA ILE A 38 -2.38 7.43 -9.34
C ILE A 38 -2.54 5.90 -9.23
N LEU A 39 -2.53 5.39 -8.00
CA LEU A 39 -2.70 3.95 -7.72
C LEU A 39 -4.17 3.58 -7.49
N LEU A 40 -4.93 4.50 -6.90
CA LEU A 40 -6.36 4.39 -6.67
C LEU A 40 -6.95 5.79 -6.86
N ASP A 41 -8.00 5.87 -7.67
CA ASP A 41 -8.79 7.09 -7.82
C ASP A 41 -9.90 7.13 -6.77
N ALA A 42 -10.35 8.31 -6.37
CA ALA A 42 -11.41 8.50 -5.37
C ALA A 42 -12.74 7.84 -5.78
N ASP A 43 -12.99 7.75 -7.09
CA ASP A 43 -14.20 7.15 -7.65
C ASP A 43 -14.05 5.64 -7.96
N SER A 44 -12.90 5.04 -7.65
CA SER A 44 -12.64 3.62 -7.91
C SER A 44 -13.01 2.73 -6.73
N SER A 45 -13.49 1.52 -7.02
CA SER A 45 -13.63 0.47 -6.01
C SER A 45 -12.28 0.14 -5.38
N LEU A 46 -12.28 -0.11 -4.07
CA LEU A 46 -11.09 -0.54 -3.35
C LEU A 46 -10.84 -2.03 -3.59
N ASP A 47 -10.42 -2.37 -4.80
CA ASP A 47 -10.19 -3.75 -5.21
C ASP A 47 -8.81 -4.26 -4.76
N ASP A 48 -7.84 -3.35 -4.60
CA ASP A 48 -6.45 -3.66 -4.30
C ASP A 48 -5.92 -2.91 -3.07
N VAL A 49 -5.03 -3.58 -2.33
CA VAL A 49 -4.25 -3.02 -1.23
C VAL A 49 -2.78 -2.99 -1.60
N PHE A 50 -2.18 -1.80 -1.55
CA PHE A 50 -0.78 -1.59 -1.91
C PHE A 50 0.10 -1.57 -0.67
N PHE A 51 1.18 -2.36 -0.71
CA PHE A 51 2.21 -2.42 0.31
C PHE A 51 3.51 -1.83 -0.26
N PRO A 52 3.90 -0.59 0.11
CA PRO A 52 5.11 0.01 -0.44
C PRO A 52 6.34 -0.82 -0.08
N ASP A 53 7.08 -1.23 -1.12
CA ASP A 53 8.34 -1.96 -1.01
C ASP A 53 9.55 -1.01 -1.03
N ILE A 54 9.40 0.10 -1.78
CA ILE A 54 10.31 1.24 -1.89
C ILE A 54 9.49 2.53 -2.04
N GLY A 55 10.05 3.67 -1.63
CA GLY A 55 9.36 4.96 -1.72
C GLY A 55 8.21 5.12 -0.73
N VAL A 56 7.25 5.97 -1.08
CA VAL A 56 6.05 6.27 -0.29
C VAL A 56 4.84 6.41 -1.21
N VAL A 57 3.65 6.13 -0.68
CA VAL A 57 2.36 6.45 -1.31
C VAL A 57 1.74 7.61 -0.54
N SER A 58 1.35 8.66 -1.25
CA SER A 58 0.58 9.76 -0.66
C SER A 58 -0.91 9.49 -0.84
N VAL A 59 -1.68 9.63 0.23
CA VAL A 59 -3.14 9.54 0.23
C VAL A 59 -3.66 10.96 0.27
N VAL A 60 -4.35 11.36 -0.78
CA VAL A 60 -4.85 12.73 -0.93
C VAL A 60 -6.36 12.74 -1.14
N THR A 61 -7.01 13.79 -0.67
CA THR A 61 -8.42 14.07 -0.96
C THR A 61 -8.50 15.29 -1.87
N VAL A 62 -9.34 15.19 -2.91
CA VAL A 62 -9.67 16.29 -3.81
C VAL A 62 -10.97 16.92 -3.34
N TYR A 63 -10.97 18.24 -3.13
CA TYR A 63 -12.14 19.01 -2.74
C TYR A 63 -12.90 19.52 -3.96
N SER A 64 -14.13 20.01 -3.74
CA SER A 64 -15.01 20.51 -4.81
C SER A 64 -14.43 21.69 -5.60
N ASP A 65 -13.48 22.42 -5.02
CA ASP A 65 -12.76 23.52 -5.67
C ASP A 65 -11.51 23.06 -6.46
N GLY A 66 -11.26 21.75 -6.52
CA GLY A 66 -10.10 21.15 -7.18
C GLY A 66 -8.81 21.24 -6.37
N SER A 67 -8.84 21.76 -5.13
CA SER A 67 -7.70 21.71 -4.23
C SER A 67 -7.49 20.29 -3.70
N THR A 68 -6.23 19.96 -3.42
CA THR A 68 -5.82 18.63 -2.94
C THR A 68 -5.15 18.78 -1.58
N ILE A 69 -5.60 18.00 -0.60
CA ILE A 69 -4.96 17.92 0.73
C ILE A 69 -4.42 16.52 0.94
N GLU A 70 -3.14 16.43 1.33
CA GLU A 70 -2.55 15.19 1.80
C GLU A 70 -3.09 14.82 3.18
N MET A 71 -3.68 13.64 3.26
CA MET A 71 -4.27 13.09 4.49
C MET A 71 -3.30 12.17 5.20
N ALA A 72 -2.51 11.41 4.44
CA ALA A 72 -1.53 10.49 4.98
C ALA A 72 -0.41 10.19 3.98
N THR A 73 0.74 9.83 4.52
CA THR A 73 1.85 9.24 3.75
C THR A 73 2.07 7.82 4.25
N VAL A 74 2.11 6.85 3.34
CA VAL A 74 2.31 5.43 3.65
C VAL A 74 3.67 4.99 3.14
N GLY A 75 4.57 4.62 4.04
CA GLY A 75 5.86 4.02 3.73
C GLY A 75 5.84 2.50 3.81
N ARG A 76 7.03 1.91 3.95
CA ARG A 76 7.22 0.46 4.05
C ARG A 76 6.64 -0.14 5.33
N GLU A 77 6.23 0.69 6.27
CA GLU A 77 5.63 0.32 7.56
C GLU A 77 4.12 0.16 7.52
N GLY A 78 3.46 0.47 6.39
CA GLY A 78 2.01 0.42 6.27
C GLY A 78 1.52 -0.14 4.95
N CYS A 79 0.23 0.06 4.70
CA CYS A 79 -0.46 -0.26 3.46
C CYS A 79 -1.58 0.76 3.16
N THR A 80 -2.07 0.78 1.92
CA THR A 80 -3.27 1.56 1.54
C THR A 80 -4.54 0.86 2.02
N GLY A 81 -5.71 1.48 1.80
CA GLY A 81 -7.01 0.85 2.07
C GLY A 81 -7.38 0.73 3.55
N PHE A 82 -6.55 1.21 4.48
CA PHE A 82 -6.86 1.24 5.91
C PHE A 82 -8.12 2.06 6.23
N GLN A 83 -8.47 3.04 5.39
CA GLN A 83 -9.71 3.81 5.51
C GLN A 83 -10.96 2.92 5.36
N ALA A 84 -10.91 1.88 4.52
CA ALA A 84 -12.02 0.94 4.34
C ALA A 84 -12.26 0.07 5.57
N PHE A 85 -11.24 -0.16 6.41
CA PHE A 85 -11.40 -0.91 7.67
C PHE A 85 -12.28 -0.20 8.70
N PHE A 86 -12.40 1.12 8.64
CA PHE A 86 -13.18 1.89 9.62
C PHE A 86 -14.62 2.18 9.19
N GLY A 87 -15.05 1.71 8.00
CA GLY A 87 -16.38 2.00 7.46
C GLY A 87 -16.50 3.48 7.12
N ALA A 88 -16.19 3.82 5.87
CA ALA A 88 -16.51 5.13 5.32
C ALA A 88 -18.02 5.39 5.32
#